data_AF-A0A557XJM1-F1
#
_entry.id   AF-A0A557XJM1-F1
#
_cell.length_a   1.000
_cell.length_b   1.000
_cell.length_c   1.000
_cell.angle_alpha   90.00
_cell.angle_beta   90.00
_cell.angle_gamma   90.00
#
_symmetry.space_group_name_H-M   'P 1'
#
loop_
_entity.id
_entity.type
_entity.pdbx_description
1 polymer ?
#
loop_
_entity_poly.entity_id
_entity_poly.type
_entity_poly.pdbx_seq_one_letter_code
_entity_poly.pdbx_strand_id
1 'polypeptide(L)'
;MDGVTKPTTRTRGHTRVPSSPTLPAETNTTRHEPLLAVLQRVPGPRDRRGVRYWLAGVLALAVTATVAGCRSFAAIGQWAAETAADKLACFGFTSGSVPDESTLRKLFARVDADALDRALGTWMWTRTFTVEQRRVIALDGKTVRGARTRPDGKAPHLVAAFDHGAGAVLGQVGIDAKSNEIPAVRTLLGQFDLDGAVVTLDAMHTQTDTATAITGAGGD
;
A
#
# COMPACT_ATOMS: atom_id res chain seq x y z
N MET A 1 48.25 -34.00 -24.90
CA MET A 1 47.83 -34.26 -23.50
C MET A 1 47.72 -32.91 -22.83
N ASP A 2 46.51 -32.38 -22.93
CA ASP A 2 46.08 -31.08 -22.44
C ASP A 2 45.82 -31.10 -20.94
N GLY A 3 46.06 -29.98 -20.28
CA GLY A 3 45.76 -29.77 -18.87
C GLY A 3 45.71 -28.29 -18.51
N VAL A 4 44.85 -27.53 -19.18
CA VAL A 4 44.58 -26.11 -18.89
C VAL A 4 43.82 -25.99 -17.57
N THR A 5 44.45 -25.40 -16.56
CA THR A 5 43.83 -25.00 -15.29
C THR A 5 42.84 -23.85 -15.51
N LYS A 6 41.55 -24.12 -15.24
CA LYS A 6 40.45 -23.16 -15.32
C LYS A 6 40.34 -22.35 -14.02
N PRO A 7 40.17 -21.01 -14.06
CA PRO A 7 40.03 -20.21 -12.84
C PRO A 7 38.61 -20.37 -12.24
N THR A 8 38.56 -20.53 -10.92
CA THR A 8 37.35 -20.70 -10.12
C THR A 8 36.64 -19.34 -9.96
N THR A 9 35.44 -19.20 -10.53
CA THR A 9 34.58 -18.03 -10.35
C THR A 9 33.97 -18.04 -8.95
N ARG A 10 34.33 -17.05 -8.12
CA ARG A 10 33.71 -16.78 -6.82
C ARG A 10 32.33 -16.16 -7.04
N THR A 11 31.27 -16.95 -6.89
CA THR A 11 29.89 -16.45 -6.89
C THR A 11 29.66 -15.59 -5.65
N ARG A 12 29.44 -14.28 -5.82
CA ARG A 12 29.01 -13.40 -4.72
C ARG A 12 27.58 -13.80 -4.33
N GLY A 13 27.43 -14.39 -3.14
CA GLY A 13 26.12 -14.61 -2.54
C GLY A 13 25.38 -13.28 -2.38
N HIS A 14 24.17 -13.19 -2.91
CA HIS A 14 23.25 -12.11 -2.59
C HIS A 14 22.76 -12.33 -1.17
N THR A 15 23.10 -11.42 -0.26
CA THR A 15 22.55 -11.40 1.09
C THR A 15 21.07 -11.03 1.01
N ARG A 16 20.19 -12.02 1.19
CA ARG A 16 18.74 -11.83 1.27
C ARG A 16 18.44 -11.06 2.54
N VAL A 17 17.94 -9.83 2.40
CA VAL A 17 17.44 -9.04 3.53
C VAL A 17 16.12 -9.67 3.99
N PRO A 18 15.93 -10.01 5.28
CA PRO A 18 14.66 -10.56 5.74
C PRO A 18 13.60 -9.44 5.75
N SER A 19 12.59 -9.57 4.90
CA SER A 19 11.33 -8.84 5.03
C SER A 19 10.66 -9.30 6.32
N SER A 20 10.53 -8.38 7.29
CA SER A 20 9.87 -8.67 8.56
C SER A 20 8.40 -9.03 8.30
N PRO A 21 7.89 -10.17 8.82
CA PRO A 21 6.48 -10.50 8.71
C PRO A 21 5.64 -9.48 9.48
N THR A 22 4.49 -9.12 8.92
CA THR A 22 3.44 -8.39 9.63
C THR A 22 3.10 -9.18 10.89
N LEU A 23 3.24 -8.56 12.06
CA LEU A 23 2.85 -9.20 13.32
C LEU A 23 1.36 -9.59 13.24
N PRO A 24 0.95 -10.76 13.76
CA PRO A 24 -0.45 -11.09 13.90
C PRO A 24 -1.09 -10.00 14.75
N ALA A 25 -1.90 -9.14 14.13
CA ALA A 25 -2.72 -8.21 14.87
C ALA A 25 -3.84 -9.04 15.48
N GLU A 26 -3.80 -9.25 16.80
CA GLU A 26 -4.97 -9.71 17.52
C GLU A 26 -6.15 -8.83 17.08
N THR A 27 -7.18 -9.44 16.51
CA THR A 27 -8.39 -8.79 16.03
C THR A 27 -9.16 -8.25 17.24
N ASN A 28 -8.66 -7.17 17.82
CA ASN A 28 -9.33 -6.43 18.85
C ASN A 28 -10.38 -5.55 18.18
N THR A 29 -11.58 -6.11 18.03
CA THR A 29 -12.80 -5.50 17.47
C THR A 29 -13.22 -4.19 18.17
N THR A 30 -12.55 -3.79 19.25
CA THR A 30 -12.87 -2.58 20.03
C THR A 30 -11.78 -1.50 20.02
N ARG A 31 -10.60 -1.75 19.44
CA ARG A 31 -9.52 -0.76 19.31
C ARG A 31 -9.17 -0.53 17.85
N HIS A 32 -10.03 0.18 17.13
CA HIS A 32 -9.64 0.68 15.82
C HIS A 32 -8.52 1.70 16.00
N GLU A 33 -7.37 1.45 15.37
CA GLU A 33 -6.29 2.42 15.35
C GLU A 33 -6.77 3.67 14.56
N PRO A 34 -6.60 4.89 15.10
CA PRO A 34 -7.00 6.09 14.37
C PRO A 34 -6.11 6.28 13.13
N LEU A 35 -6.69 6.80 12.05
CA LEU A 35 -5.97 7.03 10.78
C LEU A 35 -4.66 7.80 10.96
N LEU A 36 -4.65 8.79 11.84
CA LEU A 36 -3.43 9.57 12.11
C LEU A 36 -2.32 8.74 12.74
N ALA A 37 -2.63 7.76 13.59
CA ALA A 37 -1.62 6.92 14.22
C ALA A 37 -0.93 6.00 13.20
N VAL A 38 -1.68 5.41 12.27
CA VAL A 38 -1.06 4.60 11.21
C VAL A 38 -0.22 5.46 10.25
N LEU A 39 -0.68 6.67 9.91
CA LEU A 39 0.02 7.57 8.99
C LEU A 39 1.32 8.13 9.58
N GLN A 40 1.47 8.16 10.91
CA GLN A 40 2.74 8.51 11.56
C GLN A 40 3.87 7.53 11.27
N ARG A 41 3.53 6.29 10.88
CA ARG A 41 4.51 5.24 10.55
C ARG A 41 5.13 5.44 9.16
N VAL A 42 4.53 6.30 8.32
CA VAL A 42 5.04 6.59 6.98
C VAL A 42 6.32 7.42 7.09
N PRO A 43 7.46 6.96 6.53
CA PRO A 43 8.71 7.71 6.58
C PRO A 43 8.60 9.09 5.94
N GLY A 44 9.10 10.11 6.62
CA GLY A 44 9.11 11.48 6.09
C GLY A 44 10.21 11.68 5.06
N PRO A 45 9.87 12.05 3.80
CA PRO A 45 10.89 12.20 2.77
C PRO A 45 11.58 13.57 2.80
N ARG A 46 11.22 14.46 3.74
CA ARG A 46 11.61 15.88 3.75
C ARG A 46 12.80 16.13 4.68
N ASP A 47 13.67 17.05 4.29
CA ASP A 47 14.80 17.47 5.10
C ASP A 47 14.33 18.23 6.36
N ARG A 48 15.00 17.99 7.49
CA ARG A 48 14.62 18.52 8.81
C ARG A 48 14.45 20.05 8.83
N ARG A 49 15.25 20.78 8.06
CA ARG A 49 15.26 22.26 8.03
C ARG A 49 14.08 22.88 7.27
N GLY A 50 13.28 22.09 6.54
CA GLY A 50 12.20 22.58 5.67
C GLY A 50 10.80 22.10 6.05
N VAL A 51 10.61 21.55 7.26
CA VAL A 51 9.32 20.98 7.66
C VAL A 51 8.37 22.08 8.16
N ARG A 52 7.48 22.54 7.26
CA ARG A 52 6.40 23.49 7.60
C ARG A 52 5.16 22.82 8.21
N TYR A 53 4.85 21.61 7.74
CA TYR A 53 3.64 20.88 8.10
C TYR A 53 3.97 19.49 8.61
N TRP A 54 3.25 19.04 9.64
CA TRP A 54 3.34 17.67 10.12
C TRP A 54 2.91 16.68 9.03
N LEU A 55 3.71 15.63 8.82
CA LEU A 55 3.51 14.70 7.69
C LEU A 55 2.17 13.99 7.75
N ALA A 56 1.87 13.35 8.88
CA ALA A 56 0.66 12.54 9.01
C ALA A 56 -0.60 13.40 8.84
N GLY A 57 -0.56 14.66 9.30
CA GLY A 57 -1.62 15.64 9.08
C GLY A 57 -1.87 15.94 7.60
N VAL A 58 -0.81 16.20 6.82
CA VAL A 58 -0.93 16.43 5.37
C VAL A 58 -1.44 15.18 4.65
N LEU A 59 -0.97 13.99 5.04
CA LEU A 59 -1.44 12.72 4.47
C LEU A 59 -2.92 12.47 4.79
N ALA A 60 -3.34 12.68 6.04
CA ALA A 60 -4.72 12.50 6.47
C ALA A 60 -5.68 13.49 5.79
N LEU A 61 -5.26 14.74 5.64
CA LEU A 61 -5.98 15.76 4.87
C LEU A 61 -6.18 15.30 3.42
N ALA A 62 -5.11 14.85 2.75
CA ALA A 62 -5.18 14.39 1.37
C ALA A 62 -6.06 13.14 1.19
N VAL A 63 -5.98 12.17 2.12
CA VAL A 63 -6.87 10.99 2.14
C VAL A 63 -8.31 11.43 2.29
N THR A 64 -8.61 12.31 3.24
CA THR A 64 -9.98 12.80 3.49
C THR A 64 -10.54 13.57 2.30
N ALA A 65 -9.75 14.45 1.70
CA ALA A 65 -10.12 15.17 0.48
C ALA A 65 -10.39 14.21 -0.69
N THR A 66 -9.59 13.14 -0.83
CA THR A 66 -9.78 12.13 -1.87
C THR A 66 -11.10 11.38 -1.67
N VAL A 67 -11.45 11.01 -0.43
CA VAL A 67 -12.75 10.41 -0.08
C VAL A 67 -13.90 11.40 -0.36
N ALA A 68 -13.68 12.70 -0.17
CA ALA A 68 -14.63 13.75 -0.53
C ALA A 68 -14.73 14.00 -2.06
N GLY A 69 -13.98 13.25 -2.88
CA GLY A 69 -14.06 13.31 -4.34
C GLY A 69 -13.02 14.21 -5.01
N CYS A 70 -12.05 14.77 -4.28
CA CYS A 70 -10.97 15.54 -4.88
C CYS A 70 -10.01 14.61 -5.65
N ARG A 71 -9.88 14.82 -6.97
CA ARG A 71 -9.09 13.94 -7.87
C ARG A 71 -7.76 14.54 -8.34
N SER A 72 -7.34 15.67 -7.79
CA SER A 72 -6.09 16.34 -8.17
C SER A 72 -5.50 17.10 -6.99
N PHE A 73 -4.19 17.38 -7.01
CA PHE A 73 -3.54 18.18 -5.96
C PHE A 73 -4.11 19.60 -5.89
N ALA A 74 -4.54 20.17 -7.02
CA ALA A 74 -5.22 21.47 -7.05
C ALA A 74 -6.56 21.40 -6.31
N ALA A 75 -7.37 20.36 -6.56
CA ALA A 75 -8.63 20.16 -5.88
C ALA A 75 -8.43 19.90 -4.37
N ILE A 76 -7.42 19.12 -3.99
CA ILE A 76 -7.09 18.88 -2.57
C ILE A 76 -6.64 20.17 -1.87
N GLY A 77 -5.78 20.96 -2.51
CA GLY A 77 -5.32 22.24 -1.97
C GLY A 77 -6.45 23.25 -1.82
N GLN A 78 -7.36 23.33 -2.81
CA GLN A 78 -8.57 24.16 -2.72
C GLN A 78 -9.49 23.68 -1.60
N TRP A 79 -9.77 22.37 -1.54
CA TRP A 79 -10.60 21.79 -0.48
C TRP A 79 -10.03 22.08 0.91
N ALA A 80 -8.71 22.01 1.07
CA ALA A 80 -8.05 22.37 2.32
C ALA A 80 -8.22 23.85 2.68
N ALA A 81 -8.14 24.76 1.70
CA ALA A 81 -8.33 26.19 1.90
C ALA A 81 -9.78 26.57 2.25
N GLU A 82 -10.75 25.78 1.76
CA GLU A 82 -12.19 25.98 2.01
C GLU A 82 -12.70 25.22 3.25
N THR A 83 -11.87 24.35 3.85
CA THR A 83 -12.26 23.57 5.03
C THR A 83 -12.26 24.44 6.29
N ALA A 84 -13.30 24.31 7.11
CA ALA A 84 -13.44 25.03 8.37
C ALA A 84 -12.26 24.76 9.34
N ALA A 85 -11.86 25.79 10.09
CA ALA A 85 -10.67 25.77 10.94
C ALA A 85 -10.70 24.70 12.03
N ASP A 86 -11.88 24.40 12.59
CA ASP A 86 -12.10 23.34 13.58
C ASP A 86 -11.80 21.95 13.00
N LYS A 87 -12.22 21.69 11.75
CA LYS A 87 -11.91 20.44 11.04
C LYS A 87 -10.43 20.36 10.66
N LEU A 88 -9.83 21.49 10.28
CA LEU A 88 -8.40 21.57 9.98
C LEU A 88 -7.53 21.27 11.22
N ALA A 89 -8.00 21.64 12.42
CA ALA A 89 -7.33 21.33 13.67
C ALA A 89 -7.23 19.81 13.91
N CYS A 90 -8.18 19.01 13.44
CA CYS A 90 -8.11 17.54 13.51
C CYS A 90 -6.92 16.97 12.73
N PHE A 91 -6.41 17.68 11.72
CA PHE A 91 -5.21 17.31 10.97
C PHE A 91 -3.93 17.97 11.52
N GLY A 92 -4.04 18.76 12.59
CA GLY A 92 -2.92 19.51 13.19
C GLY A 92 -2.62 20.86 12.52
N PHE A 93 -3.53 21.41 11.72
CA PHE A 93 -3.38 22.75 11.14
C PHE A 93 -4.07 23.80 12.01
N THR A 94 -3.32 24.38 12.96
CA THR A 94 -3.85 25.37 13.92
C THR A 94 -3.40 26.80 13.65
N SER A 95 -2.41 27.00 12.79
CA SER A 95 -1.79 28.30 12.51
C SER A 95 -2.47 29.10 11.38
N GLY A 96 -3.65 28.67 10.92
CA GLY A 96 -4.37 29.29 9.80
C GLY A 96 -3.76 29.05 8.41
N SER A 97 -2.62 28.37 8.32
CA SER A 97 -1.98 28.01 7.05
C SER A 97 -2.19 26.54 6.72
N VAL A 98 -2.60 26.26 5.48
CA VAL A 98 -2.79 24.90 4.94
C VAL A 98 -1.82 24.63 3.79
N PRO A 99 -1.49 23.35 3.49
CA PRO A 99 -0.67 23.01 2.33
C PRO A 99 -1.40 23.37 1.03
N ASP A 100 -0.72 24.13 0.17
CA ASP A 100 -1.20 24.44 -1.17
C ASP A 100 -0.91 23.30 -2.17
N GLU A 101 -1.41 23.45 -3.39
CA GLU A 101 -1.19 22.51 -4.50
C GLU A 101 0.30 22.19 -4.71
N SER A 102 1.18 23.20 -4.66
CA SER A 102 2.62 23.04 -4.89
C SER A 102 3.27 22.20 -3.78
N THR A 103 2.88 22.47 -2.53
CA THR A 103 3.34 21.73 -1.35
C THR A 103 2.92 20.27 -1.42
N LEU A 104 1.66 20.02 -1.75
CA LEU A 104 1.12 18.67 -1.91
C LEU A 104 1.86 17.92 -3.01
N ARG A 105 1.99 18.52 -4.21
CA ARG A 105 2.68 17.90 -5.35
C ARG A 105 4.12 17.54 -5.02
N LYS A 106 4.89 18.47 -4.42
CA LYS A 106 6.30 18.24 -4.05
C LYS A 106 6.45 17.14 -2.99
N LEU A 107 5.52 17.08 -2.04
CA LEU A 107 5.51 16.04 -1.02
C LEU A 107 5.23 14.67 -1.65
N PHE A 108 4.09 14.52 -2.34
CA PHE A 108 3.66 13.24 -2.90
C PHE A 108 4.58 12.70 -4.00
N ALA A 109 5.36 13.57 -4.66
CA ALA A 109 6.41 13.14 -5.58
C ALA A 109 7.59 12.41 -4.89
N ARG A 110 7.73 12.53 -3.56
CA ARG A 110 8.85 11.95 -2.79
C ARG A 110 8.41 10.96 -1.72
N VAL A 111 7.11 10.88 -1.39
CA VAL A 111 6.59 9.94 -0.40
C VAL A 111 6.81 8.51 -0.91
N ASP A 112 7.24 7.63 0.00
CA ASP A 112 7.29 6.18 -0.25
C ASP A 112 5.85 5.66 -0.38
N ALA A 113 5.46 5.34 -1.62
CA ALA A 113 4.12 4.86 -1.95
C ALA A 113 3.82 3.52 -1.29
N ASP A 114 4.80 2.61 -1.20
CA ASP A 114 4.59 1.28 -0.60
C ASP A 114 4.44 1.40 0.92
N ALA A 115 5.18 2.32 1.56
CA ALA A 115 5.01 2.58 2.99
C ALA A 115 3.65 3.22 3.31
N LEU A 116 3.18 4.13 2.47
CA LEU A 116 1.84 4.72 2.60
C LEU A 116 0.76 3.65 2.40
N ASP A 117 0.90 2.80 1.38
CA ASP A 117 -0.04 1.72 1.11
C ASP A 117 -0.13 0.74 2.27
N ARG A 118 1.02 0.27 2.81
CA ARG A 118 1.04 -0.60 4.00
C ARG A 118 0.37 0.02 5.21
N ALA A 119 0.56 1.33 5.45
CA ALA A 119 -0.07 2.02 6.56
C ALA A 119 -1.60 2.08 6.42
N LEU A 120 -2.09 2.38 5.21
CA LEU A 120 -3.53 2.39 4.92
C LEU A 120 -4.13 0.98 4.93
N GLY A 121 -3.42 0.00 4.38
CA GLY A 121 -3.82 -1.41 4.38
C GLY A 121 -3.93 -1.98 5.78
N THR A 122 -2.95 -1.71 6.66
CA THR A 122 -3.01 -2.06 8.08
C THR A 122 -4.23 -1.46 8.76
N TRP A 123 -4.53 -0.20 8.48
CA TRP A 123 -5.72 0.46 9.03
C TRP A 123 -7.01 -0.16 8.53
N MET A 124 -7.12 -0.45 7.23
CA MET A 124 -8.28 -1.15 6.67
C MET A 124 -8.43 -2.56 7.24
N TRP A 125 -7.33 -3.28 7.48
CA TRP A 125 -7.34 -4.60 8.09
C TRP A 125 -8.03 -4.58 9.46
N THR A 126 -7.79 -3.55 10.29
CA THR A 126 -8.47 -3.39 11.60
C THR A 126 -9.98 -3.12 11.51
N ARG A 127 -10.52 -2.95 10.29
CA ARG A 127 -11.93 -2.69 10.01
C ARG A 127 -12.61 -3.84 9.26
N THR A 128 -11.85 -4.91 8.99
CA THR A 128 -12.40 -6.12 8.35
C THR A 128 -13.29 -6.89 9.31
N PHE A 129 -14.24 -7.62 8.73
CA PHE A 129 -15.10 -8.56 9.44
C PHE A 129 -15.34 -9.78 8.55
N THR A 130 -15.72 -10.89 9.17
CA THR A 130 -16.02 -12.14 8.46
C THR A 130 -17.47 -12.14 7.97
N VAL A 131 -17.70 -12.66 6.76
CA VAL A 131 -19.03 -12.98 6.24
C VAL A 131 -19.24 -14.48 6.41
N GLU A 132 -20.32 -14.89 7.06
CA GLU A 132 -20.60 -16.32 7.32
C GLU A 132 -19.42 -17.08 7.97
N GLN A 133 -18.75 -16.46 8.95
CA GLN A 133 -17.57 -16.99 9.66
C GLN A 133 -16.30 -17.15 8.81
N ARG A 134 -16.29 -16.71 7.54
CA ARG A 134 -15.10 -16.73 6.68
C ARG A 134 -14.73 -15.32 6.22
N ARG A 135 -13.43 -15.07 6.06
CA ARG A 135 -12.94 -13.87 5.38
C ARG A 135 -12.83 -14.19 3.88
N VAL A 136 -13.36 -13.34 3.00
CA VAL A 136 -13.29 -13.57 1.55
C VAL A 136 -12.47 -12.48 0.88
N ILE A 137 -11.28 -12.82 0.39
CA ILE A 137 -10.32 -11.89 -0.20
C ILE A 137 -10.22 -12.13 -1.70
N ALA A 138 -10.57 -11.13 -2.50
CA ALA A 138 -10.27 -11.12 -3.93
C ALA A 138 -8.88 -10.56 -4.19
N LEU A 139 -8.11 -11.19 -5.07
CA LEU A 139 -6.92 -10.59 -5.64
C LEU A 139 -7.14 -10.34 -7.13
N ASP A 140 -6.95 -9.09 -7.55
CA ASP A 140 -7.20 -8.68 -8.93
C ASP A 140 -6.21 -7.59 -9.40
N GLY A 141 -5.82 -7.70 -10.67
CA GLY A 141 -4.92 -6.77 -11.36
C GLY A 141 -5.67 -5.57 -11.96
N LYS A 142 -5.30 -4.35 -11.57
CA LYS A 142 -5.85 -3.10 -12.13
C LYS A 142 -4.78 -2.17 -12.65
N THR A 143 -5.03 -1.63 -13.83
CA THR A 143 -4.23 -0.52 -14.39
C THR A 143 -4.76 0.81 -13.90
N VAL A 144 -3.90 1.60 -13.25
CA VAL A 144 -4.24 2.95 -12.76
C VAL A 144 -4.26 3.93 -13.93
N ARG A 145 -5.36 3.92 -14.67
CA ARG A 145 -5.55 4.81 -15.83
C ARG A 145 -5.38 6.28 -15.40
N GLY A 146 -4.75 7.07 -16.27
CA GLY A 146 -4.45 8.49 -15.99
C GLY A 146 -3.14 8.75 -15.24
N ALA A 147 -2.45 7.71 -14.74
CA ALA A 147 -1.15 7.83 -14.08
C ALA A 147 0.03 7.47 -15.02
N ARG A 148 -0.03 7.87 -16.30
CA ARG A 148 1.06 7.63 -17.27
C ARG A 148 2.20 8.62 -17.04
N THR A 149 3.00 8.36 -16.02
CA THR A 149 4.15 9.19 -15.63
C THR A 149 5.49 8.55 -15.98
N ARG A 150 5.49 7.27 -16.36
CA ARG A 150 6.69 6.53 -16.73
C ARG A 150 7.15 6.90 -18.16
N PRO A 151 8.47 6.92 -18.44
CA PRO A 151 9.00 7.24 -19.78
C PRO A 151 8.50 6.32 -20.89
N ASP A 152 8.12 5.09 -20.56
CA ASP A 152 7.56 4.11 -21.50
C ASP A 152 6.08 4.35 -21.84
N GLY A 153 5.46 5.41 -21.29
CA GLY A 153 4.06 5.75 -21.51
C GLY A 153 3.07 4.79 -20.86
N LYS A 154 3.53 3.80 -20.09
CA LYS A 154 2.66 2.83 -19.42
C LYS A 154 2.17 3.39 -18.09
N ALA A 155 0.90 3.15 -17.82
CA ALA A 155 0.34 3.39 -16.50
C ALA A 155 0.79 2.28 -15.53
N PRO A 156 0.96 2.58 -14.23
CA PRO A 156 1.14 1.57 -13.20
C PRO A 156 0.04 0.50 -13.27
N HIS A 157 0.45 -0.74 -13.12
CA HIS A 157 -0.43 -1.88 -12.99
C HIS A 157 -0.21 -2.48 -11.60
N LEU A 158 -1.28 -2.63 -10.83
CA LEU A 158 -1.26 -3.02 -9.43
C LEU A 158 -2.10 -4.28 -9.24
N VAL A 159 -1.65 -5.20 -8.41
CA VAL A 159 -2.51 -6.26 -7.86
C VAL A 159 -2.99 -5.78 -6.51
N ALA A 160 -4.30 -5.80 -6.26
CA ALA A 160 -4.89 -5.41 -4.99
C ALA A 160 -5.60 -6.60 -4.34
N ALA A 161 -5.45 -6.72 -3.02
CA ALA A 161 -6.21 -7.64 -2.18
C ALA A 161 -7.43 -6.88 -1.63
N PHE A 162 -8.62 -7.34 -1.97
CA PHE A 162 -9.89 -6.70 -1.66
C PHE A 162 -10.72 -7.61 -0.77
N ASP A 163 -11.09 -7.12 0.41
CA ASP A 163 -11.97 -7.82 1.35
C ASP A 163 -13.44 -7.57 0.97
N HIS A 164 -14.18 -8.63 0.69
CA HIS A 164 -15.58 -8.52 0.29
C HIS A 164 -16.50 -8.08 1.43
N GLY A 165 -16.17 -8.43 2.68
CA GLY A 165 -16.96 -8.04 3.84
C GLY A 165 -16.91 -6.53 4.04
N ALA A 166 -15.71 -5.99 4.25
CA ALA A 166 -15.49 -4.56 4.47
C ALA A 166 -15.65 -3.69 3.21
N GLY A 167 -15.61 -4.30 2.02
CA GLY A 167 -15.62 -3.55 0.76
C GLY A 167 -14.37 -2.68 0.60
N ALA A 168 -13.21 -3.15 1.07
CA ALA A 168 -11.99 -2.36 1.18
C ALA A 168 -10.76 -3.09 0.63
N VAL A 169 -9.82 -2.32 0.09
CA VAL A 169 -8.49 -2.83 -0.27
C VAL A 169 -7.63 -2.93 0.98
N LEU A 170 -7.09 -4.12 1.22
CA LEU A 170 -6.25 -4.47 2.37
C LEU A 170 -4.76 -4.27 2.12
N GLY A 171 -4.37 -4.26 0.86
CA GLY A 171 -3.00 -4.00 0.41
C GLY A 171 -2.90 -4.20 -1.08
N GLN A 172 -1.86 -3.64 -1.68
CA GLN A 172 -1.59 -3.78 -3.10
C GLN A 172 -0.10 -3.76 -3.39
N VAL A 173 0.28 -4.35 -4.52
CA VAL A 173 1.66 -4.36 -5.00
C VAL A 173 1.71 -3.93 -6.46
N GLY A 174 2.71 -3.13 -6.79
CA GLY A 174 2.99 -2.77 -8.18
C GLY A 174 3.64 -3.90 -8.95
N ILE A 175 3.23 -4.08 -10.20
CA ILE A 175 3.88 -4.99 -11.14
C ILE A 175 5.01 -4.24 -11.85
N ASP A 176 6.22 -4.78 -11.69
CA ASP A 176 7.40 -4.30 -12.39
C ASP A 176 7.25 -4.40 -13.90
N ALA A 177 7.85 -3.46 -14.64
CA ALA A 177 7.69 -3.37 -16.09
C ALA A 177 8.14 -4.62 -16.88
N LYS A 178 8.97 -5.47 -16.26
CA LYS A 178 9.48 -6.74 -16.83
C LYS A 178 8.89 -7.98 -16.14
N SER A 179 7.94 -7.80 -15.24
CA SER A 179 7.28 -8.88 -14.51
C SER A 179 5.84 -9.07 -15.01
N ASN A 180 5.17 -10.09 -14.51
CA ASN A 180 3.74 -10.34 -14.73
C ASN A 180 2.99 -10.46 -13.40
N GLU A 181 1.69 -10.69 -13.47
CA GLU A 181 0.78 -10.63 -12.32
C GLU A 181 0.97 -11.79 -11.34
N ILE A 182 1.30 -12.99 -11.82
CA ILE A 182 1.41 -14.22 -11.02
C ILE A 182 2.39 -14.09 -9.82
N PRO A 183 3.66 -13.66 -9.99
CA PRO A 183 4.57 -13.48 -8.86
C PRO A 183 4.17 -12.31 -7.96
N ALA A 184 3.48 -11.30 -8.50
CA ALA A 184 2.97 -10.18 -7.70
C ALA A 184 1.84 -10.63 -6.77
N VAL A 185 0.90 -11.43 -7.28
CA VAL A 185 -0.14 -12.10 -6.47
C VAL A 185 0.49 -12.91 -5.33
N ARG A 186 1.49 -13.76 -5.62
CA ARG A 186 2.14 -14.58 -4.59
C ARG A 186 2.85 -13.72 -3.55
N THR A 187 3.48 -12.62 -3.98
CA THR A 187 4.11 -11.66 -3.08
C THR A 187 3.08 -10.99 -2.16
N LEU A 188 1.92 -10.65 -2.70
CA LEU A 188 0.84 -10.02 -1.97
C LEU A 188 0.18 -10.98 -0.98
N LEU A 189 -0.07 -12.24 -1.38
CA LEU A 189 -0.60 -13.30 -0.50
C LEU A 189 0.27 -13.49 0.76
N GLY A 190 1.59 -13.47 0.60
CA GLY A 190 2.53 -13.60 1.72
C GLY A 190 2.51 -12.43 2.72
N GLN A 191 1.72 -11.39 2.49
CA GLN A 191 1.56 -10.26 3.41
C GLN A 191 0.37 -10.41 4.36
N PHE A 192 -0.49 -11.39 4.14
CA PHE A 192 -1.73 -11.59 4.89
C PHE A 192 -1.72 -12.90 5.67
N ASP A 193 -2.43 -12.89 6.80
CA ASP A 193 -2.85 -14.11 7.48
C ASP A 193 -4.07 -14.66 6.74
N LEU A 194 -3.89 -15.82 6.10
CA LEU A 194 -4.89 -16.47 5.27
C LEU A 194 -5.63 -17.60 6.00
N ASP A 195 -5.32 -17.86 7.28
CA ASP A 195 -5.96 -18.95 8.02
C ASP A 195 -7.49 -18.77 8.06
N GLY A 196 -8.20 -19.76 7.52
CA GLY A 196 -9.66 -19.74 7.39
C GLY A 196 -10.23 -18.71 6.39
N ALA A 197 -9.38 -18.04 5.60
CA ALA A 197 -9.80 -17.13 4.55
C ALA A 197 -10.05 -17.88 3.23
N VAL A 198 -11.09 -17.47 2.50
CA VAL A 198 -11.34 -17.87 1.11
C VAL A 198 -10.70 -16.86 0.19
N VAL A 199 -9.85 -17.32 -0.72
CA VAL A 199 -9.13 -16.49 -1.68
C VAL A 199 -9.70 -16.69 -3.07
N THR A 200 -10.21 -15.61 -3.67
CA THR A 200 -10.72 -15.64 -5.04
C THR A 200 -9.76 -14.91 -5.97
N LEU A 201 -9.39 -15.54 -7.07
CA LEU A 201 -8.56 -14.96 -8.12
C LEU A 201 -9.18 -15.24 -9.49
N ASP A 202 -8.70 -14.56 -10.51
CA ASP A 202 -9.05 -14.89 -11.89
C ASP A 202 -8.56 -16.30 -12.31
N ALA A 203 -9.07 -16.79 -13.44
CA ALA A 203 -8.71 -18.11 -13.95
C ALA A 203 -7.23 -18.21 -14.39
N MET A 204 -6.56 -17.10 -14.70
CA MET A 204 -5.14 -17.09 -15.09
C MET A 204 -4.24 -17.50 -13.91
N HIS A 205 -4.70 -17.31 -12.68
CA HIS A 205 -4.03 -17.71 -11.45
C HIS A 205 -4.25 -19.18 -11.04
N THR A 206 -4.87 -20.01 -11.89
CA THR A 206 -4.96 -21.47 -11.70
C THR A 206 -3.60 -22.18 -11.86
N GLN A 207 -2.65 -21.80 -11.02
CA GLN A 207 -1.25 -22.21 -11.01
C GLN A 207 -0.95 -23.01 -9.74
N THR A 208 -0.27 -24.14 -9.88
CA THR A 208 0.02 -25.06 -8.76
C THR A 208 0.69 -24.36 -7.59
N ASP A 209 1.72 -23.55 -7.83
CA ASP A 209 2.42 -22.86 -6.74
C ASP A 209 1.54 -21.79 -6.06
N THR A 210 0.61 -21.15 -6.79
CA THR A 210 -0.30 -20.16 -6.22
C THR A 210 -1.30 -20.85 -5.28
N ALA A 211 -1.91 -21.95 -5.73
CA ALA A 211 -2.77 -22.78 -4.90
C ALA A 211 -2.03 -23.35 -3.67
N THR A 212 -0.76 -23.75 -3.85
CA THR A 212 0.10 -24.23 -2.76
C THR A 212 0.40 -23.13 -1.75
N ALA A 213 0.61 -21.88 -2.20
CA ALA A 213 0.83 -20.75 -1.30
C ALA A 213 -0.41 -20.42 -0.46
N ILE A 214 -1.61 -20.53 -1.03
CA ILE A 214 -2.88 -20.28 -0.33
C ILE A 214 -3.16 -21.38 0.70
N THR A 215 -3.21 -22.64 0.24
CA THR A 215 -3.52 -23.79 1.09
C THR A 215 -2.46 -24.04 2.16
N GLY A 216 -1.18 -23.80 1.84
CA GLY A 216 -0.08 -23.88 2.79
C GLY A 216 -0.13 -22.83 3.91
N ALA A 217 -0.89 -21.75 3.72
CA ALA A 217 -1.11 -20.69 4.71
C ALA A 217 -2.45 -20.84 5.45
N GLY A 218 -3.18 -21.95 5.27
CA GLY A 218 -4.47 -22.21 5.93
C GLY A 218 -5.68 -21.60 5.22
N GLY A 219 -5.49 -21.01 4.04
CA GLY A 219 -6.58 -20.49 3.20
C GLY A 219 -7.20 -21.55 2.29
N ASP A 220 -8.35 -21.20 1.74
CA ASP A 220 -9.14 -21.97 0.75
C ASP A 220 -9.14 -21.24 -0.61
#